data_AF-A0A6I9PPB9-F1
#
_entry.id   AF-A0A6I9PPB9-F1
#
_cell.length_a   1.000
_cell.length_b   1.000
_cell.length_c   1.000
_cell.angle_alpha   90.00
_cell.angle_beta   90.00
_cell.angle_gamma   90.00
#
_symmetry.space_group_name_H-M   'P 1'
#
loop_
_entity.id
_entity.type
_entity.pdbx_description
1 polymer ?
#
loop_
_entity_poly.entity_id
_entity_poly.type
_entity_poly.pdbx_seq_one_letter_code
_entity_poly.pdbx_strand_id
1 'polypeptide(L)'
;MGEVFRARLRQFPSLVTCCTIDWFSAWPEEALQAVATSFLNELPELDVSPTAMRGLTLMCVEIHQMVARKCDQYLAELSRHNYVTPKSYLELLKIFSDLTVRKKQELCSARQRMKTGLDKLLSTADDVSKMQEELGTMRPLLEEATRDTEVTMETIK
;
A
#
# COMPACT_ATOMS: atom_id res chain seq x y z
N MET A 1 1.97 12.86 -36.62
CA MET A 1 1.84 11.59 -37.36
C MET A 1 0.99 11.65 -38.63
N GLY A 2 0.07 12.63 -38.79
CA GLY A 2 -0.93 12.58 -39.86
C GLY A 2 -0.43 12.69 -41.31
N GLU A 3 0.58 13.51 -41.61
CA GLU A 3 0.97 13.75 -43.01
C GLU A 3 1.75 12.61 -43.65
N VAL A 4 2.72 12.04 -42.95
CA VAL A 4 3.52 10.91 -43.46
C VAL A 4 2.64 9.70 -43.74
N PHE A 5 1.70 9.41 -42.84
CA PHE A 5 0.75 8.31 -43.03
C PHE A 5 -0.17 8.57 -44.23
N ARG A 6 -0.72 9.79 -44.38
CA ARG A 6 -1.53 10.16 -45.55
C ARG A 6 -0.76 10.07 -46.86
N ALA A 7 0.53 10.45 -46.88
CA ALA A 7 1.37 10.31 -48.06
C ALA A 7 1.56 8.83 -48.46
N ARG A 8 1.76 7.94 -47.49
CA ARG A 8 1.84 6.48 -47.74
C ARG A 8 0.53 5.91 -48.28
N LEU A 9 -0.61 6.30 -47.73
CA LEU A 9 -1.91 5.84 -48.25
C LEU A 9 -2.14 6.23 -49.71
N ARG A 10 -1.65 7.40 -50.14
CA ARG A 10 -1.68 7.81 -51.57
C ARG A 10 -0.73 6.98 -52.45
N GLN A 11 0.42 6.57 -51.92
CA GLN A 11 1.38 5.73 -52.64
C GLN A 11 0.91 4.27 -52.78
N PHE A 12 0.11 3.78 -51.83
CA PHE A 12 -0.37 2.39 -51.77
C PHE A 12 -1.90 2.32 -51.62
N PRO A 13 -2.68 2.53 -52.70
CA PRO A 13 -4.15 2.56 -52.64
C PRO A 13 -4.79 1.26 -52.12
N SER A 14 -4.14 0.12 -52.33
CA SER A 14 -4.61 -1.20 -51.87
C SER A 14 -4.79 -1.29 -50.35
N LEU A 15 -4.06 -0.50 -49.56
CA LEU A 15 -4.23 -0.43 -48.10
C LEU A 15 -5.58 0.16 -47.68
N VAL A 16 -6.22 0.92 -48.54
CA VAL A 16 -7.55 1.49 -48.30
C VAL A 16 -8.63 0.67 -48.98
N THR A 17 -8.36 0.12 -50.17
CA THR A 17 -9.39 -0.60 -50.97
C THR A 17 -9.51 -2.08 -50.63
N CYS A 18 -8.42 -2.74 -50.18
CA CYS A 18 -8.37 -4.18 -49.97
C CYS A 18 -8.25 -4.57 -48.48
N CYS A 19 -8.14 -3.61 -47.58
CA CYS A 19 -8.10 -3.84 -46.14
C CYS A 19 -9.33 -3.24 -45.45
N THR A 20 -9.83 -3.92 -44.42
CA THR A 20 -10.85 -3.37 -43.54
C THR A 20 -10.20 -2.40 -42.57
N ILE A 21 -10.71 -1.17 -42.50
CA ILE A 21 -10.22 -0.15 -41.57
C ILE A 21 -10.95 -0.31 -40.24
N ASP A 22 -10.19 -0.54 -39.18
CA ASP A 22 -10.67 -0.55 -37.80
C ASP A 22 -10.18 0.70 -37.07
N TRP A 23 -11.09 1.43 -36.43
CA TRP A 23 -10.82 2.73 -35.82
C TRP A 23 -10.71 2.62 -34.31
N PHE A 24 -9.52 2.87 -33.78
CA PHE A 24 -9.29 2.94 -32.35
C PHE A 24 -9.31 4.38 -31.87
N SER A 25 -10.34 4.73 -31.11
CA SER A 25 -10.42 6.00 -30.39
C SER A 25 -9.75 5.92 -29.02
N ALA A 26 -9.56 7.07 -28.39
CA ALA A 26 -9.29 7.11 -26.96
C ALA A 26 -10.39 6.33 -26.20
N TRP A 27 -10.01 5.71 -25.08
CA TRP A 27 -10.96 4.98 -24.27
C TRP A 27 -12.00 5.94 -23.69
N PRO A 28 -13.31 5.63 -23.84
CA PRO A 28 -14.35 6.41 -23.19
C PRO A 28 -14.30 6.19 -21.67
N GLU A 29 -15.00 7.04 -20.93
CA GLU A 29 -14.99 7.02 -19.47
C GLU A 29 -15.46 5.66 -18.92
N GLU A 30 -16.49 5.09 -19.51
CA GLU A 30 -17.06 3.81 -19.13
C GLU A 30 -16.05 2.67 -19.28
N ALA A 31 -15.24 2.71 -20.33
CA ALA A 31 -14.17 1.73 -20.53
C ALA A 31 -13.06 1.89 -19.49
N LEU A 32 -12.67 3.12 -19.17
CA LEU A 32 -11.69 3.39 -18.11
C LEU A 32 -12.20 2.90 -16.75
N GLN A 33 -13.47 3.19 -16.42
CA GLN A 33 -14.12 2.72 -15.19
C GLN A 33 -14.17 1.19 -15.12
N ALA A 34 -14.55 0.51 -16.21
CA ALA A 34 -14.62 -0.95 -16.25
C ALA A 34 -13.23 -1.59 -16.04
N VAL A 35 -12.20 -1.07 -16.73
CA VAL A 35 -10.83 -1.56 -16.59
C VAL A 35 -10.30 -1.33 -15.19
N ALA A 36 -10.45 -0.13 -14.62
CA ALA A 36 -10.03 0.15 -13.25
C ALA A 36 -10.75 -0.72 -12.23
N THR A 37 -12.06 -0.92 -12.40
CA THR A 37 -12.84 -1.79 -11.49
C THR A 37 -12.34 -3.22 -11.53
N SER A 38 -12.10 -3.79 -12.73
CA SER A 38 -11.52 -5.13 -12.86
C SER A 38 -10.16 -5.20 -12.17
N PHE A 39 -9.28 -4.23 -12.45
CA PHE A 39 -7.91 -4.22 -11.95
C PHE A 39 -7.83 -4.07 -10.43
N LEU A 40 -8.70 -3.24 -9.84
CA LEU A 40 -8.75 -3.02 -8.39
C LEU A 40 -9.40 -4.19 -7.64
N ASN A 41 -10.39 -4.86 -8.25
CA ASN A 41 -11.01 -6.05 -7.66
C ASN A 41 -10.06 -7.26 -7.62
N GLU A 42 -9.07 -7.31 -8.51
CA GLU A 42 -8.02 -8.33 -8.49
C GLU A 42 -7.03 -8.18 -7.31
N LEU A 43 -7.09 -7.08 -6.56
CA LEU A 43 -6.19 -6.82 -5.42
C LEU A 43 -6.78 -7.38 -4.11
N PRO A 44 -6.29 -8.52 -3.60
CA PRO A 44 -6.80 -9.10 -2.35
C PRO A 44 -6.50 -8.23 -1.12
N GLU A 45 -5.49 -7.36 -1.19
CA GLU A 45 -5.14 -6.43 -0.11
C GLU A 45 -6.14 -5.28 0.04
N LEU A 46 -6.97 -5.02 -0.96
CA LEU A 46 -7.91 -3.93 -1.00
C LEU A 46 -9.26 -4.37 -0.40
N ASP A 47 -9.28 -4.69 0.89
CA ASP A 47 -10.52 -4.98 1.62
C ASP A 47 -11.23 -3.67 1.97
N VAL A 48 -12.00 -3.14 1.01
CA VAL A 48 -12.68 -1.85 1.13
C VAL A 48 -14.15 -1.98 0.81
N SER A 49 -14.96 -1.15 1.48
CA SER A 49 -16.40 -1.07 1.20
C SER A 49 -16.67 -0.80 -0.30
N PRO A 50 -17.77 -1.32 -0.86
CA PRO A 50 -18.15 -1.08 -2.26
C PRO A 50 -18.21 0.41 -2.62
N THR A 51 -18.60 1.27 -1.68
CA THR A 51 -18.65 2.72 -1.87
C THR A 51 -17.26 3.32 -2.05
N ALA A 52 -16.28 2.88 -1.27
CA ALA A 52 -14.91 3.35 -1.37
C ALA A 52 -14.21 2.80 -2.63
N MET A 53 -14.50 1.54 -3.01
CA MET A 53 -14.02 0.96 -4.27
C MET A 53 -14.47 1.81 -5.47
N ARG A 54 -15.76 2.15 -5.53
CA ARG A 54 -16.29 3.05 -6.56
C ARG A 54 -15.61 4.43 -6.55
N GLY A 55 -15.37 4.99 -5.36
CA GLY A 55 -14.64 6.25 -5.24
C GLY A 55 -13.20 6.18 -5.79
N LEU A 56 -12.49 5.08 -5.52
CA LEU A 56 -11.15 4.83 -6.08
C LEU A 56 -11.19 4.71 -7.60
N THR A 57 -12.12 3.92 -8.15
CA THR A 57 -12.27 3.78 -9.60
C THR A 57 -12.47 5.14 -10.26
N LEU A 58 -13.42 5.94 -9.78
CA LEU A 58 -13.70 7.27 -10.32
C LEU A 58 -12.48 8.20 -10.20
N MET A 59 -11.75 8.13 -9.09
CA MET A 59 -10.53 8.91 -8.90
C MET A 59 -9.43 8.54 -9.91
N CYS A 60 -9.20 7.25 -10.18
CA CYS A 60 -8.25 6.83 -11.21
C CYS A 60 -8.61 7.36 -12.61
N VAL A 61 -9.90 7.30 -12.96
CA VAL A 61 -10.43 7.81 -14.23
C VAL A 61 -10.22 9.32 -14.35
N GLU A 62 -10.60 10.07 -13.33
CA GLU A 62 -10.43 11.53 -13.29
C GLU A 62 -8.97 11.96 -13.40
N ILE A 63 -8.05 11.26 -12.72
CA ILE A 63 -6.62 11.53 -12.83
C ILE A 63 -6.15 11.35 -14.28
N HIS A 64 -6.54 10.26 -14.94
CA HIS A 64 -6.14 10.00 -16.32
C HIS A 64 -6.67 11.07 -17.29
N GLN A 65 -7.95 11.41 -17.19
CA GLN A 65 -8.56 12.45 -18.01
C GLN A 65 -7.95 13.83 -17.74
N MET A 66 -7.67 14.15 -16.48
CA MET A 66 -7.00 15.39 -16.11
C MET A 66 -5.61 15.48 -16.75
N VAL A 67 -4.83 14.41 -16.75
CA VAL A 67 -3.51 14.39 -17.41
C VAL A 67 -3.66 14.62 -18.92
N ALA A 68 -4.66 14.02 -19.58
CA ALA A 68 -4.94 14.28 -20.99
C ALA A 68 -5.22 15.77 -21.25
N ARG A 69 -6.12 16.39 -20.46
CA ARG A 69 -6.40 17.84 -20.54
C ARG A 69 -5.14 18.70 -20.31
N LYS A 70 -4.25 18.26 -19.41
CA LYS A 70 -2.98 18.95 -19.14
C LYS A 70 -1.96 18.78 -20.25
N CYS A 71 -1.95 17.66 -20.95
CA CYS A 71 -1.12 17.48 -22.14
C CYS A 71 -1.51 18.45 -23.26
N ASP A 72 -2.81 18.73 -23.43
CA ASP A 72 -3.28 19.72 -24.40
C ASP A 72 -2.86 21.14 -24.02
N GLN A 73 -2.96 21.50 -22.73
CA GLN A 73 -2.46 22.78 -22.21
C GLN A 73 -0.94 22.91 -22.41
N TYR A 74 -0.19 21.85 -22.11
CA TYR A 74 1.26 21.81 -22.28
C TYR A 74 1.68 22.01 -23.74
N LEU A 75 0.92 21.43 -24.68
CA LEU A 75 1.14 21.66 -26.11
C LEU A 75 0.86 23.12 -26.49
N ALA A 76 -0.24 23.70 -26.00
CA ALA A 76 -0.61 25.08 -26.30
C ALA A 76 0.42 26.10 -25.76
N GLU A 77 0.95 25.87 -24.57
CA GLU A 77 1.86 26.81 -23.89
C GLU A 77 3.31 26.67 -24.36
N LEU A 78 3.79 25.42 -24.51
CA LEU A 78 5.21 25.14 -24.74
C LEU A 78 5.50 24.51 -26.10
N SER A 79 4.47 24.32 -26.93
CA SER A 79 4.59 23.69 -28.26
C SER A 79 5.26 22.31 -28.23
N ARG A 80 5.12 21.59 -27.11
CA ARG A 80 5.69 20.26 -26.88
C ARG A 80 4.60 19.23 -26.77
N HIS A 81 4.74 18.14 -27.51
CA HIS A 81 3.77 17.05 -27.52
C HIS A 81 4.07 16.04 -26.41
N ASN A 82 3.09 15.78 -25.56
CA ASN A 82 3.05 14.63 -24.66
C ASN A 82 1.80 13.82 -24.98
N TYR A 83 1.98 12.52 -25.24
CA TYR A 83 0.87 11.65 -25.62
C TYR A 83 0.41 10.82 -24.44
N VAL A 84 -0.87 10.89 -24.13
CA VAL A 84 -1.53 10.00 -23.19
C VAL A 84 -2.02 8.77 -23.96
N THR A 85 -1.68 7.59 -23.46
CA THR A 85 -2.06 6.31 -24.08
C THR A 85 -2.80 5.42 -23.09
N PRO A 86 -3.64 4.47 -23.55
CA PRO A 86 -4.25 3.48 -22.67
C PRO A 86 -3.21 2.70 -21.85
N LYS A 87 -2.02 2.45 -22.41
CA LYS A 87 -0.90 1.85 -21.67
C LYS A 87 -0.50 2.68 -20.45
N SER A 88 -0.44 4.00 -20.59
CA SER A 88 -0.15 4.91 -19.46
C SER A 88 -1.20 4.79 -18.35
N TYR A 89 -2.46 4.51 -18.69
CA TYR A 89 -3.51 4.25 -17.70
C TYR A 89 -3.29 2.93 -16.95
N LEU A 90 -2.95 1.86 -17.67
CA LEU A 90 -2.64 0.57 -17.06
C LEU A 90 -1.43 0.64 -16.14
N GLU A 91 -0.40 1.40 -16.52
CA GLU A 91 0.76 1.66 -15.66
C GLU A 91 0.38 2.45 -14.40
N LEU A 92 -0.51 3.44 -14.50
CA LEU A 92 -1.05 4.16 -13.33
C LEU A 92 -1.72 3.19 -12.35
N LEU A 93 -2.61 2.32 -12.85
CA LEU A 93 -3.31 1.34 -12.02
C LEU A 93 -2.33 0.37 -11.36
N LYS A 94 -1.35 -0.14 -12.13
CA LYS A 94 -0.31 -1.02 -11.61
C LYS A 94 0.52 -0.37 -10.50
N ILE A 95 1.01 0.85 -10.72
CA ILE A 95 1.80 1.58 -9.73
C ILE A 95 0.98 1.82 -8.46
N PHE A 96 -0.31 2.16 -8.61
CA PHE A 96 -1.22 2.34 -7.49
C PHE A 96 -1.37 1.05 -6.67
N SER A 97 -1.59 -0.08 -7.34
CA SER A 97 -1.67 -1.40 -6.72
C SER A 97 -0.39 -1.73 -5.94
N ASP A 98 0.76 -1.65 -6.59
CA ASP A 98 2.07 -1.97 -6.00
C ASP A 98 2.40 -1.08 -4.80
N LEU A 99 2.02 0.20 -4.87
CA LEU A 99 2.21 1.13 -3.76
C LEU A 99 1.31 0.78 -2.58
N THR A 100 0.06 0.41 -2.85
CA THR A 100 -0.93 0.06 -1.82
C THR A 100 -0.50 -1.18 -1.06
N VAL A 101 -0.08 -2.24 -1.75
CA VAL A 101 0.44 -3.47 -1.14
C VAL A 101 1.64 -3.16 -0.24
N ARG A 102 2.63 -2.42 -0.74
CA ARG A 102 3.81 -2.03 0.04
C ARG A 102 3.44 -1.25 1.29
N LYS A 103 2.58 -0.24 1.17
CA LYS A 103 2.16 0.60 2.31
C LYS A 103 1.39 -0.21 3.36
N LYS A 104 0.53 -1.12 2.92
CA LYS A 104 -0.19 -2.02 3.84
C LYS A 104 0.79 -2.94 4.58
N GLN A 105 1.79 -3.49 3.89
CA GLN A 105 2.80 -4.36 4.49
C GLN A 105 3.67 -3.60 5.51
N GLU A 106 4.08 -2.37 5.20
CA GLU A 106 4.80 -1.48 6.11
C GLU A 106 4.01 -1.24 7.41
N LEU A 107 2.72 -0.90 7.28
CA LEU A 107 1.82 -0.67 8.41
C LEU A 107 1.57 -1.95 9.23
N CYS A 108 1.32 -3.08 8.56
CA CYS A 108 1.15 -4.37 9.24
C CYS A 108 2.39 -4.75 10.05
N SER A 109 3.57 -4.56 9.49
CA SER A 109 4.84 -4.86 10.15
C SER A 109 5.10 -3.91 11.33
N ALA A 110 4.80 -2.62 11.19
CA ALA A 110 4.91 -1.65 12.28
C ALA A 110 3.94 -1.98 13.43
N ARG A 111 2.68 -2.31 13.11
CA ARG A 111 1.68 -2.75 14.08
C ARG A 111 2.12 -4.02 14.81
N GLN A 112 2.66 -5.01 14.09
CA GLN A 112 3.10 -6.25 14.72
C GLN A 112 4.27 -6.01 15.68
N ARG A 113 5.24 -5.17 15.30
CA ARG A 113 6.33 -4.78 16.19
C ARG A 113 5.81 -4.08 17.45
N MET A 114 4.84 -3.17 17.31
CA MET A 114 4.22 -2.49 18.44
C MET A 114 3.53 -3.49 19.37
N LYS A 115 2.75 -4.43 18.81
CA LYS A 115 2.06 -5.47 19.57
C LYS A 115 3.06 -6.33 20.35
N THR A 116 4.09 -6.85 19.69
CA THR A 116 5.13 -7.65 20.35
C THR A 116 5.87 -6.86 21.45
N GLY A 117 6.08 -5.55 21.25
CA GLY A 117 6.64 -4.68 22.30
C GLY A 117 5.72 -4.58 23.50
N LEU A 118 4.42 -4.37 23.29
CA LEU A 118 3.43 -4.27 24.34
C LEU A 118 3.27 -5.59 25.11
N ASP A 119 3.21 -6.72 24.39
CA ASP A 119 3.10 -8.06 24.99
C ASP A 119 4.29 -8.33 25.94
N LYS A 120 5.51 -7.92 25.54
CA LYS A 120 6.71 -8.04 26.38
C LYS A 120 6.64 -7.15 27.62
N LEU A 121 6.17 -5.92 27.48
CA LEU A 121 6.00 -5.00 28.61
C LEU A 121 5.00 -5.55 29.63
N LEU A 122 3.89 -6.12 29.14
CA LEU A 122 2.88 -6.74 30.00
C LEU A 122 3.45 -7.95 30.76
N SER A 123 4.14 -8.86 30.06
CA SER A 123 4.80 -10.01 30.69
C SER A 123 5.82 -9.57 31.75
N THR A 124 6.61 -8.53 31.46
CA THR A 124 7.60 -8.03 32.42
C THR A 124 6.94 -7.42 33.65
N ALA A 125 5.81 -6.72 33.48
CA ALA A 125 5.05 -6.18 34.60
C ALA A 125 4.48 -7.30 35.51
N ASP A 126 4.00 -8.39 34.91
CA ASP A 126 3.54 -9.57 35.65
C ASP A 126 4.71 -10.24 36.41
N ASP A 127 5.86 -10.39 35.75
CA ASP A 127 7.06 -10.98 36.37
C ASP A 127 7.58 -10.13 37.53
N VAL A 128 7.60 -8.81 37.38
CA VAL A 128 7.98 -7.88 38.47
C VAL A 128 7.00 -7.98 39.64
N SER A 129 5.70 -8.09 39.37
CA SER A 129 4.69 -8.24 40.43
C SER A 129 4.91 -9.52 41.24
N LYS A 130 5.20 -10.65 40.57
CA LYS A 130 5.53 -11.92 41.24
C LYS A 130 6.81 -11.82 42.07
N MET A 131 7.87 -11.22 41.52
CA MET A 131 9.13 -11.03 42.25
C MET A 131 8.95 -10.16 43.51
N GLN A 132 8.08 -9.16 43.46
CA GLN A 132 7.78 -8.33 44.63
C GLN A 132 7.07 -9.13 45.73
N GLU A 133 6.15 -10.03 45.37
CA GLU A 133 5.49 -10.93 46.30
C GLU A 133 6.48 -11.93 46.93
N GLU A 134 7.34 -12.54 46.11
CA GLU A 134 8.41 -13.44 46.58
C GLU A 134 9.39 -12.74 47.52
N LEU A 135 9.81 -11.51 47.22
CA LEU A 135 10.67 -10.72 48.11
C LEU A 135 9.99 -10.39 49.44
N GLY A 136 8.68 -10.14 49.42
CA GLY A 136 7.89 -9.91 50.64
C GLY A 136 7.86 -11.12 51.57
N THR A 137 7.74 -12.33 51.01
CA THR A 137 7.72 -13.58 51.78
C THR A 137 9.11 -14.03 52.24
N MET A 138 10.15 -13.84 51.41
CA MET A 138 11.52 -14.25 51.71
C MET A 138 12.19 -13.37 52.79
N ARG A 139 11.84 -12.08 52.86
CA ARG A 139 12.40 -11.13 53.84
C ARG A 139 12.32 -11.59 55.30
N PRO A 140 11.14 -11.92 55.86
CA PRO A 140 11.05 -12.34 57.26
C PRO A 140 11.76 -13.67 57.54
N LEU A 141 11.74 -14.61 56.60
CA LEU A 141 12.46 -15.89 56.72
C LEU A 141 13.98 -15.68 56.79
N LEU A 142 14.51 -14.73 56.01
CA LEU A 142 15.93 -14.37 56.05
C LEU A 142 16.30 -13.69 57.38
N GLU A 143 15.45 -12.80 57.90
CA GLU A 143 15.68 -12.18 59.21
C GLU A 143 15.68 -13.21 60.34
N GLU A 144 14.78 -14.19 60.30
CA GLU A 144 14.73 -15.30 61.26
C GLU A 144 15.98 -16.18 61.17
N ALA A 145 16.36 -16.63 59.97
CA ALA A 145 17.56 -17.43 59.76
C ALA A 145 18.85 -16.68 60.16
N THR A 146 18.91 -15.35 59.96
CA THR A 146 20.04 -14.52 60.41
C THR A 146 20.10 -14.47 61.93
N ARG A 147 18.95 -14.31 62.59
CA ARG A 147 18.86 -14.30 64.06
C ARG A 147 19.30 -15.65 64.65
N ASP A 148 18.87 -16.76 64.04
CA ASP A 148 19.26 -18.11 64.45
C ASP A 148 20.76 -18.38 64.26
N THR A 149 21.37 -17.85 63.19
CA THR A 149 22.81 -17.95 62.96
C THR A 149 23.63 -17.10 63.93
N GLU A 150 23.14 -15.93 64.35
CA GLU A 150 23.76 -15.13 65.40
C GLU A 150 23.72 -15.84 66.77
N VAL A 151 22.57 -16.40 67.15
CA VAL A 151 22.41 -17.16 68.41
C VAL A 151 23.33 -18.39 68.45
N THR A 152 23.45 -19.11 67.32
CA THR A 152 24.37 -20.26 67.22
C THR A 152 25.84 -19.84 67.23
N MET A 153 26.20 -18.67 66.71
CA MET A 153 27.56 -18.12 66.85
C MET A 153 27.91 -17.72 68.29
N GLU A 154 26.95 -17.20 69.06
CA GLU A 154 27.16 -16.84 70.48
C GLU A 154 27.31 -18.06 71.38
N THR A 155 26.61 -19.15 71.10
CA THR A 155 26.69 -20.40 71.89
C THR A 155 27.95 -21.23 71.61
N ILE A 156 28.70 -20.92 70.54
CA ILE A 156 29.95 -21.60 70.16
C ILE A 156 31.20 -20.84 70.69
N LYS A 157 31.03 -19.65 71.28
CA LYS A 157 32.08 -18.92 72.01
C LYS A 157 32.11 -19.30 73.50
#